data_AF-A0A2G1VLX1-F1
#
_entry.id   AF-A0A2G1VLX1-F1
#
_cell.length_a   1.000
_cell.length_b   1.000
_cell.length_c   1.000
_cell.angle_alpha   90.00
_cell.angle_beta   90.00
_cell.angle_gamma   90.00
#
_symmetry.space_group_name_H-M   'P 1'
#
loop_
_entity.id
_entity.type
_entity.pdbx_description
1 polymer ?
#
loop_
_entity_poly.entity_id
_entity_poly.type
_entity_poly.pdbx_seq_one_letter_code
_entity_poly.pdbx_strand_id
1 'polypeptide(L)'
;MSEYKKNSLSLTGAVSLGTGVMIGAGIFALLGQVAELSGQWFPYAFLIGAIISGFSAYTYVKMSNAYPSAGGIAMYLKKIYGKSALTASGAMLMALSMVINESLVARTFGSYTLQLFDVGENSVWVPILGVVLLVVAFLVNISGNNIIGKSSLVMAILKIGGIAIFAIGGLWAAGFSFSEVVPSESLTETPITNYLGALALSILAYKGFTTITNSGGEIVNPNKNVGRAIIISLLICTVVYMLVAFAVSSNLSIDEIIKAKDYSLAEASRPAFGKYGLWFTVGIAIVATISGVIASIFAVSRMTAMLTEKELIPHRHFGMPGRLQKHMLVYTVVLALTLTILFDLTRIASLGAIFYLIMDIGIHYGVLRNMRKEIKARALVLITAIILDVVVLGAFLWIKASSDLLVVIVAAAMMVLIFFGEKWFLRRNENED
;
A
#
# COMPACT_ATOMS: atom_id res chain seq x y z
N MET A 1 4.09 26.65 -6.66
CA MET A 1 2.70 26.15 -6.73
C MET A 1 2.54 25.17 -7.89
N SER A 2 2.50 23.85 -7.65
CA SER A 2 1.54 23.03 -8.39
C SER A 2 0.18 23.49 -7.89
N GLU A 3 -0.63 24.13 -8.71
CA GLU A 3 -1.88 24.75 -8.26
C GLU A 3 -2.77 23.70 -7.58
N TYR A 4 -2.85 23.79 -6.25
CA TYR A 4 -3.91 23.16 -5.50
C TYR A 4 -5.23 23.69 -6.05
N LYS A 5 -5.94 22.84 -6.79
CA LYS A 5 -7.23 23.20 -7.35
C LYS A 5 -8.30 22.55 -6.49
N LYS A 6 -8.91 23.35 -5.62
CA LYS A 6 -10.06 22.93 -4.83
C LYS A 6 -11.13 22.35 -5.76
N ASN A 7 -11.78 21.26 -5.33
CA ASN A 7 -12.83 20.57 -6.09
C ASN A 7 -12.37 20.01 -7.47
N SER A 8 -11.08 19.74 -7.66
CA SER A 8 -10.57 19.12 -8.89
C SER A 8 -10.81 17.61 -8.96
N LEU A 9 -11.06 16.95 -7.82
CA LEU A 9 -11.23 15.50 -7.72
C LEU A 9 -12.67 15.15 -7.31
N SER A 10 -13.38 14.39 -8.15
CA SER A 10 -14.71 13.87 -7.81
C SER A 10 -14.61 12.74 -6.78
N LEU A 11 -15.74 12.38 -6.15
CA LEU A 11 -15.82 11.20 -5.27
C LEU A 11 -15.40 9.92 -6.01
N THR A 12 -15.85 9.75 -7.26
CA THR A 12 -15.50 8.58 -8.09
C THR A 12 -14.02 8.59 -8.47
N GLY A 13 -13.44 9.76 -8.74
CA GLY A 13 -12.01 9.91 -8.97
C GLY A 13 -11.19 9.56 -7.72
N ALA A 14 -11.65 9.96 -6.54
CA ALA A 14 -11.01 9.60 -5.26
C ALA A 14 -11.08 8.09 -4.98
N VAL A 15 -12.23 7.45 -5.26
CA VAL A 15 -12.36 5.98 -5.15
C VAL A 15 -11.44 5.27 -6.14
N SER A 16 -11.40 5.73 -7.40
CA SER A 16 -10.51 5.20 -8.43
C SER A 16 -9.02 5.32 -8.06
N LEU A 17 -8.63 6.42 -7.42
CA LEU A 17 -7.27 6.60 -6.90
C LEU A 17 -6.97 5.64 -5.75
N GLY A 18 -7.90 5.50 -4.80
CA GLY A 18 -7.76 4.60 -3.65
C GLY A 18 -7.66 3.13 -4.03
N THR A 19 -8.68 2.61 -4.72
CA THR A 19 -8.67 1.24 -5.26
C THR A 19 -7.51 1.04 -6.23
N GLY A 20 -7.10 2.12 -6.90
CA GLY A 20 -6.01 2.15 -7.83
C GLY A 20 -4.69 1.66 -7.23
N VAL A 21 -4.33 2.26 -6.11
CA VAL A 21 -3.11 1.95 -5.36
C VAL A 21 -3.25 0.63 -4.59
N MET A 22 -4.41 0.38 -3.99
CA MET A 22 -4.67 -0.85 -3.24
C MET A 22 -4.49 -2.07 -4.13
N ILE A 23 -5.20 -2.16 -5.26
CA ILE A 23 -5.20 -3.34 -6.13
C ILE A 23 -3.80 -3.62 -6.70
N GLY A 24 -3.07 -2.57 -7.14
CA GLY A 24 -1.78 -2.75 -7.81
C GLY A 24 -0.70 -3.35 -6.91
N ALA A 25 -0.65 -2.94 -5.63
CA ALA A 25 0.33 -3.42 -4.65
C ALA A 25 -0.21 -4.53 -3.74
N GLY A 26 -1.53 -4.65 -3.65
CA GLY A 26 -2.20 -5.51 -2.70
C GLY A 26 -2.31 -6.93 -3.21
N ILE A 27 -3.43 -7.28 -3.84
CA ILE A 27 -3.75 -8.68 -4.14
C ILE A 27 -2.74 -9.33 -5.08
N PHE A 28 -2.20 -8.61 -6.07
CA PHE A 28 -1.21 -9.16 -7.01
C PHE A 28 0.13 -9.50 -6.33
N ALA A 29 0.61 -8.64 -5.41
CA ALA A 29 1.93 -8.81 -4.82
C ALA A 29 1.92 -9.67 -3.55
N LEU A 30 0.81 -9.64 -2.81
CA LEU A 30 0.77 -10.13 -1.43
C LEU A 30 -0.01 -11.43 -1.26
N LEU A 31 -0.85 -11.85 -2.22
CA LEU A 31 -1.67 -13.06 -2.07
C LEU A 31 -0.82 -14.29 -1.75
N GLY A 32 0.22 -14.57 -2.54
CA GLY A 32 1.07 -15.74 -2.34
C GLY A 32 1.83 -15.70 -1.01
N GLN A 33 2.30 -14.52 -0.58
CA GLN A 33 2.97 -14.35 0.72
C GLN A 33 2.00 -14.51 1.90
N VAL A 34 0.75 -14.04 1.75
CA VAL A 34 -0.29 -14.27 2.75
C VAL A 34 -0.60 -15.76 2.83
N ALA A 35 -0.70 -16.46 1.69
CA ALA A 35 -0.91 -17.90 1.63
C ALA A 35 0.24 -18.70 2.28
N GLU A 36 1.50 -18.33 2.03
CA GLU A 36 2.68 -18.93 2.66
C GLU A 36 2.63 -18.87 4.20
N LEU A 37 2.08 -17.79 4.77
CA LEU A 37 2.00 -17.61 6.22
C LEU A 37 0.71 -18.16 6.85
N SER A 38 -0.38 -18.28 6.09
CA SER A 38 -1.70 -18.64 6.62
C SER A 38 -2.29 -19.94 6.08
N GLY A 39 -1.59 -20.62 5.18
CA GLY A 39 -2.03 -21.88 4.58
C GLY A 39 -3.39 -21.74 3.89
N GLN A 40 -4.23 -22.77 4.01
CA GLN A 40 -5.59 -22.79 3.44
C GLN A 40 -6.50 -21.66 3.99
N TRP A 41 -6.13 -21.00 5.09
CA TRP A 41 -6.92 -19.92 5.71
C TRP A 41 -6.68 -18.54 5.07
N PHE A 42 -5.83 -18.43 4.05
CA PHE A 42 -5.44 -17.16 3.44
C PHE A 42 -6.58 -16.31 2.87
N PRO A 43 -7.69 -16.86 2.32
CA PRO A 43 -8.80 -16.01 1.88
C PRO A 43 -9.41 -15.25 3.05
N TYR A 44 -9.53 -15.89 4.21
CA TYR A 44 -10.05 -15.27 5.43
C TYR A 44 -9.07 -14.25 6.03
N ALA A 45 -7.76 -14.41 5.83
CA ALA A 45 -6.78 -13.42 6.25
C ALA A 45 -7.02 -12.07 5.55
N PHE A 46 -7.41 -12.06 4.27
CA PHE A 46 -7.82 -10.84 3.57
C PHE A 46 -9.11 -10.22 4.11
N LEU A 47 -10.07 -11.02 4.56
CA LEU A 47 -11.28 -10.49 5.21
C LEU A 47 -10.96 -9.85 6.57
N ILE A 48 -10.20 -10.55 7.41
CA ILE A 48 -9.81 -10.05 8.72
C ILE A 48 -8.91 -8.81 8.57
N GLY A 49 -7.97 -8.82 7.63
CA GLY A 49 -7.14 -7.66 7.29
C GLY A 49 -7.99 -6.46 6.85
N ALA A 50 -9.09 -6.67 6.12
CA ALA A 50 -10.03 -5.60 5.78
C ALA A 50 -10.75 -5.04 7.01
N ILE A 51 -11.18 -5.92 7.92
CA ILE A 51 -11.86 -5.52 9.15
C ILE A 51 -10.91 -4.67 10.02
N ILE A 52 -9.67 -5.14 10.24
CA ILE A 52 -8.66 -4.39 10.99
C ILE A 52 -8.38 -3.04 10.31
N SER A 53 -8.18 -3.04 8.98
CA SER A 53 -8.02 -1.81 8.21
C SER A 53 -9.22 -0.88 8.30
N GLY A 54 -10.44 -1.40 8.49
CA GLY A 54 -11.65 -0.63 8.74
C GLY A 54 -11.64 0.07 10.11
N PHE A 55 -11.14 -0.60 11.15
CA PHE A 55 -10.89 0.03 12.45
C PHE A 55 -9.85 1.15 12.33
N SER A 56 -8.76 0.93 11.59
CA SER A 56 -7.76 1.96 11.33
C SER A 56 -8.32 3.13 10.52
N ALA A 57 -9.09 2.84 9.47
CA ALA A 57 -9.73 3.82 8.59
C ALA A 57 -10.63 4.80 9.36
N TYR A 58 -11.24 4.37 10.48
CA TYR A 58 -12.04 5.24 11.33
C TYR A 58 -11.28 6.51 11.76
N THR A 59 -10.03 6.35 12.18
CA THR A 59 -9.19 7.47 12.64
C THR A 59 -8.94 8.46 11.49
N TYR A 60 -8.58 7.93 10.32
CA TYR A 60 -8.36 8.75 9.12
C TYR A 60 -9.63 9.45 8.65
N VAL A 61 -10.78 8.78 8.66
CA VAL A 61 -12.08 9.36 8.30
C VAL A 61 -12.42 10.51 9.26
N LYS A 62 -12.22 10.33 10.57
CA LYS A 62 -12.46 11.38 11.57
C LYS A 62 -11.54 12.57 11.39
N MET A 63 -10.26 12.33 11.16
CA MET A 63 -9.29 13.38 10.89
C MET A 63 -9.56 14.10 9.57
N SER A 64 -9.92 13.37 8.51
CA SER A 64 -10.22 13.95 7.20
C SER A 64 -11.49 14.79 7.20
N ASN A 65 -12.50 14.37 7.98
CA ASN A 65 -13.75 15.11 8.08
C ASN A 65 -13.60 16.40 8.90
N ALA A 66 -12.63 16.47 9.80
CA ALA A 66 -12.33 17.65 10.61
C ALA A 66 -11.30 18.57 9.94
N TYR A 67 -10.28 18.01 9.29
CA TYR A 67 -9.17 18.74 8.67
C TYR A 67 -8.82 18.18 7.28
N PRO A 68 -9.69 18.34 6.26
CA PRO A 68 -9.35 17.92 4.91
C PRO A 68 -8.17 18.73 4.38
N SER A 69 -7.14 18.06 3.88
CA SER A 69 -5.88 18.69 3.48
C SER A 69 -5.25 17.97 2.29
N ALA A 70 -4.52 18.71 1.45
CA ALA A 70 -3.64 18.15 0.41
C ALA A 70 -2.30 17.61 0.97
N GLY A 71 -2.05 17.80 2.28
CA GLY A 71 -0.92 17.20 2.98
C GLY A 71 -1.24 15.88 3.67
N GLY A 72 -2.50 15.42 3.60
CA GLY A 72 -2.99 14.19 4.20
C GLY A 72 -2.50 13.94 5.63
N ILE A 73 -1.96 12.76 5.84
CA ILE A 73 -1.52 12.26 7.14
C ILE A 73 -0.42 13.12 7.78
N ALA A 74 0.48 13.72 6.99
CA ALA A 74 1.47 14.65 7.54
C ALA A 74 0.80 15.83 8.26
N MET A 75 -0.30 16.34 7.69
CA MET A 75 -1.09 17.39 8.34
C MET A 75 -1.81 16.87 9.58
N TYR A 76 -2.26 15.60 9.58
CA TYR A 76 -2.87 14.98 10.76
C TYR A 76 -1.86 14.89 11.89
N LEU A 77 -0.66 14.38 11.64
CA LEU A 77 0.42 14.30 12.61
C LEU A 77 0.78 15.68 13.16
N LYS A 78 0.88 16.70 12.31
CA LYS A 78 1.11 18.09 12.76
C LYS A 78 -0.01 18.61 13.66
N LYS A 79 -1.27 18.26 13.38
CA LYS A 79 -2.40 18.68 14.21
C LYS A 79 -2.44 17.92 15.55
N ILE A 80 -1.98 16.68 15.57
CA ILE A 80 -1.91 15.82 16.76
C ILE A 80 -0.74 16.19 17.68
N TYR A 81 0.45 16.38 17.11
CA TYR A 81 1.73 16.45 17.84
C TYR A 81 2.47 17.79 17.67
N GLY A 82 1.89 18.76 16.96
CA GLY A 82 2.51 20.06 16.70
C GLY A 82 3.71 19.99 15.75
N LYS A 83 4.53 21.05 15.72
CA LYS A 83 5.87 20.98 15.11
C LYS A 83 6.79 20.25 16.08
N SER A 84 7.04 18.98 15.86
CA SER A 84 7.88 18.16 16.75
C SER A 84 8.59 17.06 15.96
N ALA A 85 9.63 16.49 16.57
CA ALA A 85 10.36 15.35 16.00
C ALA A 85 9.42 14.16 15.69
N LEU A 86 8.38 13.93 16.51
CA LEU A 86 7.38 12.88 16.26
C LEU A 86 6.56 13.14 15.00
N THR A 87 6.19 14.40 14.74
CA THR A 87 5.48 14.79 13.52
C THR A 87 6.36 14.56 12.29
N ALA A 88 7.60 15.04 12.32
CA ALA A 88 8.56 14.92 11.23
C ALA A 88 8.88 13.44 10.95
N SER A 89 9.23 12.67 11.98
CA SER A 89 9.57 11.26 11.85
C SER A 89 8.39 10.43 11.38
N GLY A 90 7.18 10.66 11.91
CA GLY A 90 5.98 9.95 11.49
C GLY A 90 5.61 10.25 10.03
N ALA A 91 5.75 11.50 9.60
CA ALA A 91 5.50 11.90 8.23
C ALA A 91 6.54 11.30 7.26
N MET A 92 7.80 11.24 7.67
CA MET A 92 8.88 10.62 6.90
C MET A 92 8.72 9.09 6.82
N LEU A 93 8.30 8.43 7.92
CA LEU A 93 7.97 7.00 7.91
C LEU A 93 6.83 6.69 6.94
N MET A 94 5.81 7.55 6.90
CA MET A 94 4.75 7.40 5.90
C MET A 94 5.30 7.56 4.48
N ALA A 95 6.07 8.61 4.21
CA ALA A 95 6.65 8.85 2.88
C ALA A 95 7.48 7.63 2.44
N LEU A 96 8.36 7.13 3.31
CA LEU A 96 9.15 5.94 3.08
C LEU A 96 8.28 4.70 2.83
N SER A 97 7.22 4.50 3.62
CA SER A 97 6.30 3.38 3.45
C SER A 97 5.52 3.46 2.12
N MET A 98 5.29 4.66 1.56
CA MET A 98 4.72 4.80 0.20
C MET A 98 5.76 4.54 -0.89
N VAL A 99 7.01 4.95 -0.71
CA VAL A 99 8.12 4.63 -1.64
C VAL A 99 8.37 3.12 -1.69
N ILE A 100 8.33 2.44 -0.53
CA ILE A 100 8.39 0.98 -0.46
C ILE A 100 7.26 0.34 -1.28
N ASN A 101 6.05 0.89 -1.20
CA ASN A 101 4.92 0.40 -1.99
C ASN A 101 5.16 0.56 -3.51
N GLU A 102 5.82 1.62 -3.95
CA GLU A 102 6.20 1.80 -5.36
C GLU A 102 7.18 0.73 -5.82
N SER A 103 8.19 0.41 -4.98
CA SER A 103 9.14 -0.66 -5.27
C SER A 103 8.49 -2.05 -5.29
N LEU A 104 7.49 -2.29 -4.43
CA LEU A 104 6.70 -3.52 -4.39
C LEU A 104 5.90 -3.70 -5.68
N VAL A 105 5.18 -2.66 -6.10
CA VAL A 105 4.41 -2.64 -7.35
C VAL A 105 5.34 -2.83 -8.56
N ALA A 106 6.50 -2.20 -8.55
CA ALA A 106 7.48 -2.32 -9.64
C ALA A 106 8.02 -3.75 -9.79
N ARG A 107 8.35 -4.42 -8.67
CA ARG A 107 8.74 -5.83 -8.73
C ARG A 107 7.59 -6.75 -9.12
N THR A 108 6.38 -6.48 -8.64
CA THR A 108 5.17 -7.21 -9.04
C THR A 108 4.97 -7.14 -10.55
N PHE A 109 5.13 -5.96 -11.16
CA PHE A 109 5.10 -5.81 -12.61
C PHE A 109 6.12 -6.72 -13.29
N GLY A 110 7.37 -6.76 -12.81
CA GLY A 110 8.41 -7.64 -13.34
C GLY A 110 8.03 -9.12 -13.25
N SER A 111 7.62 -9.58 -12.07
CA SER A 111 7.25 -10.98 -11.82
C SER A 111 6.09 -11.46 -12.70
N TYR A 112 5.05 -10.63 -12.87
CA TYR A 112 3.93 -10.96 -13.77
C TYR A 112 4.32 -10.89 -15.25
N THR A 113 5.09 -9.89 -15.66
CA THR A 113 5.48 -9.73 -17.08
C THR A 113 6.33 -10.92 -17.56
N LEU A 114 7.20 -11.46 -16.70
CA LEU A 114 8.03 -12.61 -17.07
C LEU A 114 7.25 -13.90 -17.33
N GLN A 115 6.03 -14.02 -16.81
CA GLN A 115 5.17 -15.17 -17.08
C GLN A 115 4.75 -15.28 -18.56
N LEU A 116 4.90 -14.21 -19.35
CA LEU A 116 4.67 -14.24 -20.80
C LEU A 116 5.80 -14.93 -21.58
N PHE A 117 6.97 -15.08 -20.96
CA PHE A 117 8.19 -15.54 -21.62
C PHE A 117 8.72 -16.87 -21.07
N ASP A 118 7.97 -17.53 -20.17
CA ASP A 118 8.37 -18.75 -19.45
C ASP A 118 9.79 -18.66 -18.84
N VAL A 119 10.17 -17.45 -18.38
CA VAL A 119 11.45 -17.18 -17.72
C VAL A 119 11.31 -17.40 -16.21
N GLY A 120 12.28 -18.10 -15.60
CA GLY A 120 12.24 -18.46 -14.17
C GLY A 120 12.20 -17.28 -13.19
N GLU A 121 11.72 -17.56 -11.98
CA GLU A 121 11.29 -16.60 -10.94
C GLU A 121 12.43 -15.75 -10.34
N ASN A 122 13.63 -16.32 -10.19
CA ASN A 122 14.81 -15.65 -9.63
C ASN A 122 15.66 -14.93 -10.68
N SER A 123 15.01 -14.52 -11.77
CA SER A 123 15.66 -13.86 -12.87
C SER A 123 16.02 -12.41 -12.52
N VAL A 124 17.23 -11.99 -12.88
CA VAL A 124 17.66 -10.58 -12.88
C VAL A 124 16.71 -9.68 -13.68
N TRP A 125 15.89 -10.26 -14.56
CA TRP A 125 14.88 -9.54 -15.32
C TRP A 125 13.73 -8.96 -14.47
N VAL A 126 13.40 -9.54 -13.31
CA VAL A 126 12.35 -8.99 -12.42
C VAL A 126 12.69 -7.57 -11.97
N PRO A 127 13.85 -7.30 -11.32
CA PRO A 127 14.22 -5.94 -10.96
C PRO A 127 14.50 -5.05 -12.17
N ILE A 128 15.02 -5.58 -13.28
CA ILE A 128 15.24 -4.78 -14.50
C ILE A 128 13.90 -4.23 -15.03
N LEU A 129 12.87 -5.06 -15.17
CA LEU A 129 11.55 -4.63 -15.61
C LEU A 129 10.91 -3.66 -14.62
N GLY A 130 11.09 -3.89 -13.31
CA GLY A 130 10.66 -2.95 -12.28
C GLY A 130 11.33 -1.58 -12.39
N VAL A 131 12.65 -1.55 -12.63
CA VAL A 131 13.41 -0.32 -12.88
C VAL A 131 12.89 0.41 -14.13
N VAL A 132 12.66 -0.32 -15.23
CA VAL A 132 12.09 0.25 -16.46
C VAL A 132 10.73 0.89 -16.16
N LEU A 133 9.86 0.20 -15.42
CA LEU A 133 8.56 0.74 -15.04
C LEU A 133 8.69 2.02 -14.21
N LEU A 134 9.58 2.05 -13.20
CA LEU A 134 9.79 3.23 -12.37
C LEU A 134 10.32 4.43 -13.17
N VAL A 135 11.23 4.19 -14.13
CA VAL A 135 11.74 5.24 -15.03
C VAL A 135 10.62 5.74 -15.96
N VAL A 136 9.80 4.86 -16.53
CA VAL A 136 8.65 5.27 -17.35
C VAL A 136 7.66 6.09 -16.51
N ALA A 137 7.36 5.64 -15.29
CA ALA A 137 6.45 6.35 -14.39
C ALA A 137 7.00 7.73 -13.98
N PHE A 138 8.31 7.84 -13.77
CA PHE A 138 9.03 9.11 -13.56
C PHE A 138 8.84 10.07 -14.74
N LEU A 139 9.09 9.60 -15.97
CA LEU A 139 8.95 10.40 -17.18
C LEU A 139 7.52 10.89 -17.36
N VAL A 140 6.53 10.01 -17.18
CA VAL A 140 5.10 10.36 -17.24
C VAL A 140 4.74 11.45 -16.22
N ASN A 141 5.25 11.36 -15.00
CA ASN A 141 4.98 12.35 -13.96
C ASN A 141 5.65 13.71 -14.24
N ILE A 142 6.82 13.73 -14.89
CA ILE A 142 7.48 14.98 -15.29
C ILE A 142 6.79 15.64 -16.50
N SER A 143 6.22 14.85 -17.41
CA SER A 143 5.51 15.37 -18.59
C SER A 143 4.21 16.14 -18.27
N GLY A 144 3.81 16.24 -17.00
CA GLY A 144 2.87 17.25 -16.52
C GLY A 144 1.43 17.13 -17.04
N ASN A 145 1.00 15.95 -17.49
CA ASN A 145 -0.19 15.87 -18.32
C ASN A 145 -1.50 15.66 -17.55
N ASN A 146 -2.53 16.42 -17.94
CA ASN A 146 -3.95 16.28 -17.58
C ASN A 146 -4.55 14.89 -17.93
N ILE A 147 -3.77 14.01 -18.58
CA ILE A 147 -4.14 12.63 -18.90
C ILE A 147 -4.38 11.81 -17.62
N ILE A 148 -3.63 12.04 -16.54
CA ILE A 148 -3.67 11.20 -15.33
C ILE A 148 -5.08 11.12 -14.73
N GLY A 149 -5.81 12.24 -14.66
CA GLY A 149 -7.13 12.29 -14.02
C GLY A 149 -8.22 11.51 -14.77
N LYS A 150 -8.27 11.63 -16.11
CA LYS A 150 -9.25 10.91 -16.95
C LYS A 150 -8.83 9.46 -17.19
N SER A 151 -7.53 9.18 -17.34
CA SER A 151 -7.05 7.82 -17.52
C SER A 151 -7.23 6.97 -16.26
N SER A 152 -7.12 7.56 -15.07
CA SER A 152 -7.22 6.80 -13.80
C SER A 152 -8.56 6.08 -13.63
N LEU A 153 -9.68 6.72 -14.00
CA LEU A 153 -11.00 6.09 -13.91
C LEU A 153 -11.12 4.90 -14.87
N VAL A 154 -10.69 5.08 -16.13
CA VAL A 154 -10.70 4.01 -17.13
C VAL A 154 -9.83 2.84 -16.67
N MET A 155 -8.61 3.12 -16.19
CA MET A 155 -7.71 2.09 -15.66
C MET A 155 -8.28 1.38 -14.43
N ALA A 156 -9.00 2.09 -13.56
CA ALA A 156 -9.68 1.50 -12.41
C ALA A 156 -10.82 0.56 -12.83
N ILE A 157 -11.66 0.98 -13.79
CA ILE A 157 -12.74 0.13 -14.32
C ILE A 157 -12.14 -1.10 -15.00
N LEU A 158 -11.12 -0.93 -15.84
CA LEU A 158 -10.47 -2.03 -16.54
C LEU A 158 -9.89 -3.07 -15.57
N LYS A 159 -9.16 -2.64 -14.53
CA LYS A 159 -8.57 -3.60 -13.59
C LYS A 159 -9.59 -4.22 -12.63
N ILE A 160 -10.55 -3.46 -12.11
CA ILE A 160 -11.60 -4.03 -11.25
C ILE A 160 -12.45 -5.01 -12.05
N GLY A 161 -12.87 -4.63 -13.26
CA GLY A 161 -13.64 -5.49 -14.17
C GLY A 161 -12.84 -6.71 -14.61
N GLY A 162 -11.58 -6.54 -15.02
CA GLY A 162 -10.71 -7.64 -15.42
C GLY A 162 -10.47 -8.65 -14.30
N ILE A 163 -10.22 -8.17 -13.07
CA ILE A 163 -10.07 -9.04 -11.90
C ILE A 163 -11.39 -9.76 -11.59
N ALA A 164 -12.53 -9.07 -11.67
CA ALA A 164 -13.83 -9.71 -11.46
C ALA A 164 -14.11 -10.80 -12.49
N ILE A 165 -13.77 -10.57 -13.77
CA ILE A 165 -13.89 -11.56 -14.84
C ILE A 165 -13.01 -12.78 -14.53
N PHE A 166 -11.73 -12.56 -14.19
CA PHE A 166 -10.82 -13.63 -13.79
C PHE A 166 -11.38 -14.43 -12.61
N ALA A 167 -11.77 -13.75 -11.53
CA ALA A 167 -12.18 -14.40 -10.31
C ALA A 167 -13.51 -15.17 -10.46
N ILE A 168 -14.53 -14.55 -11.06
CA ILE A 168 -15.83 -15.19 -11.28
C ILE A 168 -15.68 -16.37 -12.23
N GLY A 169 -14.92 -16.21 -13.32
CA GLY A 169 -14.69 -17.30 -14.25
C GLY A 169 -13.86 -18.43 -13.63
N GLY A 170 -12.87 -18.12 -12.79
CA GLY A 170 -12.05 -19.13 -12.09
C GLY A 170 -12.88 -19.94 -11.10
N LEU A 171 -13.79 -19.29 -10.38
CA LEU A 171 -14.78 -19.97 -9.52
C LEU A 171 -15.74 -20.82 -10.36
N TRP A 172 -16.20 -20.31 -11.51
CA TRP A 172 -17.07 -21.06 -12.41
C TRP A 172 -16.37 -22.29 -13.02
N ALA A 173 -15.10 -22.17 -13.41
CA ALA A 173 -14.29 -23.28 -13.91
C ALA A 173 -14.10 -24.38 -12.85
N ALA A 174 -13.98 -23.98 -11.57
CA ALA A 174 -13.99 -24.89 -10.43
C ALA A 174 -15.39 -25.40 -10.04
N GLY A 175 -16.42 -25.15 -10.86
CA GLY A 175 -17.80 -25.59 -10.62
C GLY A 175 -18.49 -24.93 -9.43
N PHE A 176 -17.99 -23.76 -8.98
CA PHE A 176 -18.31 -23.18 -7.67
C PHE A 176 -18.14 -24.17 -6.51
N SER A 177 -17.20 -25.10 -6.64
CA SER A 177 -16.86 -26.00 -5.56
C SER A 177 -16.03 -25.24 -4.52
N PHE A 178 -16.60 -25.09 -3.33
CA PHE A 178 -15.92 -24.53 -2.16
C PHE A 178 -15.30 -25.64 -1.28
N SER A 179 -15.17 -26.86 -1.80
CA SER A 179 -14.67 -28.02 -1.04
C SER A 179 -13.23 -27.85 -0.55
N GLU A 180 -12.38 -27.15 -1.31
CA GLU A 180 -11.02 -26.76 -0.87
C GLU A 180 -10.97 -25.40 -0.17
N VAL A 181 -12.08 -24.65 -0.20
CA VAL A 181 -12.20 -23.35 0.47
C VAL A 181 -12.51 -23.51 1.96
N VAL A 182 -13.15 -24.61 2.34
CA VAL A 182 -13.27 -25.03 3.73
C VAL A 182 -11.97 -25.74 4.10
N PRO A 183 -11.15 -25.17 5.01
CA PRO A 183 -9.88 -25.78 5.37
C PRO A 183 -10.11 -27.20 5.88
N SER A 184 -9.52 -28.17 5.18
CA SER A 184 -9.57 -29.58 5.58
C SER A 184 -8.58 -29.85 6.74
N GLU A 185 -7.57 -28.99 6.87
CA GLU A 185 -6.61 -28.96 7.95
C GLU A 185 -7.15 -28.16 9.15
N SER A 186 -7.06 -28.77 10.34
CA SER A 186 -7.35 -28.08 11.58
C SER A 186 -6.35 -26.94 11.83
N LEU A 187 -6.78 -25.86 12.53
CA LEU A 187 -5.94 -24.73 12.94
C LEU A 187 -4.67 -25.12 13.73
N THR A 188 -4.51 -26.39 14.10
CA THR A 188 -3.31 -26.89 14.80
C THR A 188 -2.09 -27.01 13.90
N GLU A 189 -2.23 -27.09 12.57
CA GLU A 189 -1.08 -27.23 11.65
C GLU A 189 -0.47 -25.87 11.24
N THR A 190 -1.28 -24.79 11.20
CA THR A 190 -0.78 -23.42 10.99
C THR A 190 -0.64 -22.70 12.33
N PRO A 191 0.58 -22.41 12.82
CA PRO A 191 0.75 -21.68 14.08
C PRO A 191 -0.01 -20.35 14.05
N ILE A 192 -0.76 -20.05 15.12
CA ILE A 192 -1.54 -18.81 15.21
C ILE A 192 -0.67 -17.56 15.02
N THR A 193 0.60 -17.63 15.41
CA THR A 193 1.60 -16.59 15.18
C THR A 193 1.76 -16.29 13.69
N ASN A 194 1.89 -17.33 12.85
CA ASN A 194 2.05 -17.21 11.40
C ASN A 194 0.82 -16.58 10.76
N TYR A 195 -0.38 -17.02 11.20
CA TYR A 195 -1.64 -16.42 10.76
C TYR A 195 -1.72 -14.93 11.11
N LEU A 196 -1.39 -14.55 12.35
CA LEU A 196 -1.32 -13.14 12.77
C LEU A 196 -0.28 -12.35 11.96
N GLY A 197 0.84 -12.98 11.59
CA GLY A 197 1.82 -12.39 10.68
C GLY A 197 1.28 -12.16 9.27
N ALA A 198 0.51 -13.11 8.74
CA ALA A 198 -0.17 -12.97 7.45
C ALA A 198 -1.10 -11.76 7.44
N LEU A 199 -1.78 -11.48 8.56
CA LEU A 199 -2.64 -10.30 8.70
C LEU A 199 -1.87 -8.98 8.52
N ALA A 200 -0.58 -8.91 8.86
CA ALA A 200 0.23 -7.70 8.62
C ALA A 200 0.36 -7.41 7.12
N LEU A 201 0.57 -8.46 6.31
CA LEU A 201 0.61 -8.36 4.86
C LEU A 201 -0.79 -8.10 4.28
N SER A 202 -1.83 -8.73 4.82
CA SER A 202 -3.21 -8.45 4.41
C SER A 202 -3.61 -7.00 4.70
N ILE A 203 -3.26 -6.43 5.86
CA ILE A 203 -3.48 -5.01 6.19
C ILE A 203 -2.71 -4.11 5.22
N LEU A 204 -1.46 -4.45 4.90
CA LEU A 204 -0.66 -3.74 3.90
C LEU A 204 -1.38 -3.70 2.54
N ALA A 205 -2.06 -4.77 2.14
CA ALA A 205 -2.83 -4.83 0.89
C ALA A 205 -3.99 -3.83 0.82
N TYR A 206 -4.54 -3.41 1.97
CA TYR A 206 -5.62 -2.42 2.06
C TYR A 206 -5.12 -0.98 2.29
N LYS A 207 -3.85 -0.78 2.64
CA LYS A 207 -3.28 0.53 2.99
C LYS A 207 -3.51 1.64 1.96
N GLY A 208 -3.67 1.30 0.68
CA GLY A 208 -3.72 2.28 -0.41
C GLY A 208 -4.79 3.38 -0.27
N PHE A 209 -5.82 3.20 0.57
CA PHE A 209 -6.79 4.26 0.91
C PHE A 209 -6.12 5.52 1.50
N THR A 210 -4.95 5.40 2.13
CA THR A 210 -4.21 6.55 2.68
C THR A 210 -3.81 7.57 1.61
N THR A 211 -3.63 7.14 0.36
CA THR A 211 -3.37 8.02 -0.80
C THR A 211 -4.53 9.00 -1.03
N ILE A 212 -5.77 8.60 -0.72
CA ILE A 212 -6.96 9.46 -0.80
C ILE A 212 -6.81 10.64 0.17
N THR A 213 -6.30 10.38 1.38
CA THR A 213 -6.12 11.43 2.39
C THR A 213 -5.12 12.49 1.94
N ASN A 214 -4.11 12.12 1.16
CA ASN A 214 -3.12 13.05 0.59
C ASN A 214 -3.73 13.98 -0.48
N SER A 215 -4.88 13.63 -1.06
CA SER A 215 -5.63 14.51 -1.96
C SER A 215 -6.90 15.04 -1.31
N GLY A 216 -6.99 15.00 0.03
CA GLY A 216 -8.21 15.26 0.77
C GLY A 216 -8.82 16.64 0.52
N GLY A 217 -7.99 17.69 0.38
CA GLY A 217 -8.46 19.04 0.08
C GLY A 217 -8.96 19.25 -1.36
N GLU A 218 -8.53 18.41 -2.29
CA GLU A 218 -8.88 18.51 -3.72
C GLU A 218 -10.24 17.86 -4.02
N ILE A 219 -10.72 17.01 -3.11
CA ILE A 219 -11.97 16.27 -3.26
C ILE A 219 -13.17 17.22 -3.11
N VAL A 220 -14.14 17.12 -4.03
CA VAL A 220 -15.42 17.84 -3.94
C VAL A 220 -16.11 17.52 -2.62
N ASN A 221 -16.53 18.52 -1.85
CA ASN A 221 -17.15 18.36 -0.52
C ASN A 221 -16.32 17.48 0.44
N PRO A 222 -15.07 17.90 0.76
CA PRO A 222 -14.07 16.99 1.31
C PRO A 222 -14.39 16.51 2.73
N ASN A 223 -15.06 17.32 3.55
CA ASN A 223 -15.52 16.95 4.90
C ASN A 223 -16.49 15.75 4.94
N LYS A 224 -17.05 15.35 3.79
CA LYS A 224 -17.94 14.19 3.67
C LYS A 224 -17.35 13.15 2.71
N ASN A 225 -16.80 13.60 1.58
CA ASN A 225 -16.45 12.72 0.49
C ASN A 225 -15.08 12.04 0.66
N VAL A 226 -14.15 12.58 1.45
CA VAL A 226 -12.90 11.85 1.77
C VAL A 226 -13.23 10.58 2.53
N GLY A 227 -14.03 10.69 3.58
CA GLY A 227 -14.45 9.52 4.37
C GLY A 227 -15.24 8.50 3.55
N ARG A 228 -16.18 8.97 2.70
CA ARG A 228 -16.91 8.09 1.78
C ARG A 228 -15.99 7.38 0.80
N ALA A 229 -15.02 8.08 0.22
CA ALA A 229 -14.07 7.49 -0.71
C ALA A 229 -13.24 6.38 -0.06
N ILE A 230 -12.78 6.58 1.18
CA ILE A 230 -12.03 5.56 1.94
C ILE A 230 -12.89 4.31 2.15
N ILE A 231 -14.11 4.45 2.68
CA ILE A 231 -14.98 3.30 2.98
C ILE A 231 -15.42 2.58 1.70
N ILE A 232 -15.81 3.30 0.66
CA ILE A 232 -16.18 2.70 -0.63
C ILE A 232 -14.98 1.94 -1.22
N SER A 233 -13.77 2.51 -1.18
CA SER A 233 -12.57 1.85 -1.71
C SER A 233 -12.24 0.57 -0.94
N LEU A 234 -12.34 0.60 0.39
CA LEU A 234 -12.16 -0.58 1.24
C LEU A 234 -13.16 -1.66 0.88
N LEU A 235 -14.45 -1.35 0.83
CA LEU A 235 -15.50 -2.33 0.49
C LEU A 235 -15.30 -2.95 -0.90
N ILE A 236 -15.00 -2.13 -1.92
CA ILE A 236 -14.71 -2.61 -3.27
C ILE A 236 -13.51 -3.56 -3.23
N CYS A 237 -12.40 -3.16 -2.60
CA CYS A 237 -11.21 -4.00 -2.53
C CYS A 237 -11.46 -5.28 -1.74
N THR A 238 -12.24 -5.24 -0.66
CA THR A 238 -12.59 -6.45 0.11
C THR A 238 -13.34 -7.43 -0.75
N VAL A 239 -14.36 -7.00 -1.48
CA VAL A 239 -15.11 -7.87 -2.40
C VAL A 239 -14.19 -8.46 -3.47
N VAL A 240 -13.38 -7.61 -4.11
CA VAL A 240 -12.46 -8.03 -5.17
C VAL A 240 -11.40 -9.01 -4.65
N TYR A 241 -10.80 -8.73 -3.49
CA TYR A 241 -9.75 -9.57 -2.91
C TYR A 241 -10.30 -10.91 -2.44
N MET A 242 -11.50 -10.94 -1.86
CA MET A 242 -12.16 -12.18 -1.47
C MET A 242 -12.49 -13.03 -2.69
N LEU A 243 -13.05 -12.43 -3.75
CA LEU A 243 -13.33 -13.14 -5.00
C LEU A 243 -12.06 -13.75 -5.58
N VAL A 244 -10.97 -12.98 -5.63
CA VAL A 244 -9.68 -13.46 -6.13
C VAL A 244 -9.10 -14.55 -5.24
N ALA A 245 -9.10 -14.36 -3.92
CA ALA A 245 -8.50 -15.31 -2.99
C ALA A 245 -9.22 -16.66 -3.06
N PHE A 246 -10.55 -16.66 -3.13
CA PHE A 246 -11.30 -17.90 -3.35
C PHE A 246 -11.07 -18.49 -4.74
N ALA A 247 -11.05 -17.67 -5.80
CA ALA A 247 -10.75 -18.18 -7.13
C ALA A 247 -9.38 -18.86 -7.20
N VAL A 248 -8.35 -18.28 -6.57
CA VAL A 248 -7.02 -18.88 -6.48
C VAL A 248 -7.06 -20.17 -5.66
N SER A 249 -7.69 -20.15 -4.48
CA SER A 249 -7.82 -21.32 -3.61
C SER A 249 -8.62 -22.48 -4.22
N SER A 250 -9.53 -22.20 -5.16
CA SER A 250 -10.32 -23.22 -5.86
C SER A 250 -9.62 -23.79 -7.09
N ASN A 251 -8.51 -23.20 -7.55
CA ASN A 251 -7.83 -23.60 -8.78
C ASN A 251 -6.39 -24.08 -8.55
N LEU A 252 -5.81 -23.84 -7.37
CA LEU A 252 -4.47 -24.28 -7.01
C LEU A 252 -4.46 -24.84 -5.60
N SER A 253 -3.64 -25.88 -5.39
CA SER A 253 -3.25 -26.34 -4.06
C SER A 253 -2.40 -25.29 -3.33
N ILE A 254 -2.35 -25.36 -2.01
CA ILE A 254 -1.56 -24.43 -1.20
C ILE A 254 -0.07 -24.44 -1.59
N ASP A 255 0.48 -25.62 -1.90
CA ASP A 255 1.88 -25.76 -2.33
C ASP A 255 2.14 -25.09 -3.68
N GLU A 256 1.21 -25.17 -4.63
CA GLU A 256 1.30 -24.47 -5.91
C GLU A 256 1.22 -22.95 -5.74
N ILE A 257 0.36 -22.47 -4.82
CA ILE A 257 0.26 -21.04 -4.49
C ILE A 257 1.57 -20.54 -3.86
N ILE A 258 2.15 -21.31 -2.92
CA ILE A 258 3.42 -20.97 -2.27
C ILE A 258 4.56 -21.01 -3.26
N LYS A 259 4.56 -21.96 -4.19
CA LYS A 259 5.57 -22.05 -5.26
C LYS A 259 5.49 -20.86 -6.20
N ALA A 260 4.30 -20.52 -6.70
CA ALA A 260 4.11 -19.41 -7.63
C ALA A 260 4.24 -18.02 -6.95
N LYS A 261 4.00 -17.95 -5.64
CA LYS A 261 4.15 -16.79 -4.74
C LYS A 261 3.81 -15.45 -5.39
N ASP A 262 4.82 -14.81 -5.99
CA ASP A 262 4.85 -13.46 -6.53
C ASP A 262 3.98 -13.27 -7.79
N TYR A 263 3.47 -14.34 -8.39
CA TYR A 263 2.56 -14.28 -9.55
C TYR A 263 1.38 -15.26 -9.45
N SER A 264 1.06 -15.71 -8.24
CA SER A 264 0.04 -16.74 -7.93
C SER A 264 -1.31 -16.55 -8.64
N LEU A 265 -1.80 -15.32 -8.84
CA LEU A 265 -3.06 -15.09 -9.59
C LEU A 265 -2.93 -15.50 -11.05
N ALA A 266 -1.78 -15.22 -11.68
CA ALA A 266 -1.53 -15.61 -13.06
C ALA A 266 -1.46 -17.14 -13.17
N GLU A 267 -0.80 -17.80 -12.21
CA GLU A 267 -0.71 -19.25 -12.18
C GLU A 267 -2.08 -19.90 -11.99
N ALA A 268 -2.93 -19.36 -11.11
CA ALA A 268 -4.28 -19.86 -10.87
C ALA A 268 -5.21 -19.76 -12.09
N SER A 269 -4.86 -18.91 -13.06
CA SER A 269 -5.62 -18.82 -14.31
C SER A 269 -5.27 -19.91 -15.32
N ARG A 270 -4.13 -20.61 -15.17
CA ARG A 270 -3.70 -21.67 -16.09
C ARG A 270 -4.61 -22.91 -16.01
N PRO A 271 -4.96 -23.47 -14.83
CA PRO A 271 -5.88 -24.61 -14.74
C PRO A 271 -7.28 -24.25 -15.25
N ALA A 272 -7.75 -23.03 -14.94
CA ALA A 272 -9.09 -22.58 -15.31
C ALA A 272 -9.25 -22.29 -16.82
N PHE A 273 -8.25 -21.68 -17.47
CA PHE A 273 -8.42 -21.12 -18.82
C PHE A 273 -7.18 -21.30 -19.74
N GLY A 274 -6.21 -22.09 -19.32
CA GLY A 274 -4.96 -22.31 -20.06
C GLY A 274 -4.16 -21.02 -20.28
N LYS A 275 -3.46 -20.96 -21.42
CA LYS A 275 -2.56 -19.84 -21.76
C LYS A 275 -3.28 -18.50 -21.94
N TYR A 276 -4.53 -18.52 -22.40
CA TYR A 276 -5.31 -17.29 -22.57
C TYR A 276 -5.69 -16.66 -21.22
N GLY A 277 -6.01 -17.48 -20.21
CA GLY A 277 -6.21 -17.00 -18.84
C GLY A 277 -4.97 -16.34 -18.27
N LEU A 278 -3.82 -16.98 -18.47
CA LEU A 278 -2.53 -16.45 -18.04
C LEU A 278 -2.28 -15.08 -18.66
N TRP A 279 -2.34 -14.96 -19.98
CA TRP A 279 -2.09 -13.71 -20.69
C TRP A 279 -3.08 -12.61 -20.30
N PHE A 280 -4.35 -12.96 -20.12
CA PHE A 280 -5.36 -12.03 -19.65
C PHE A 280 -5.02 -11.52 -18.25
N THR A 281 -4.75 -12.41 -17.30
CA THR A 281 -4.44 -12.06 -15.91
C THR A 281 -3.17 -11.22 -15.80
N VAL A 282 -2.12 -11.58 -16.56
CA VAL A 282 -0.88 -10.79 -16.66
C VAL A 282 -1.15 -9.41 -17.25
N GLY A 283 -1.95 -9.31 -18.32
CA GLY A 283 -2.33 -8.03 -18.92
C GLY A 283 -3.04 -7.10 -17.93
N ILE A 284 -3.96 -7.64 -17.12
CA ILE A 284 -4.63 -6.89 -16.06
C ILE A 284 -3.65 -6.47 -14.96
N ALA A 285 -2.73 -7.36 -14.55
CA ALA A 285 -1.69 -7.04 -13.58
C ALA A 285 -0.77 -5.91 -14.06
N ILE A 286 -0.38 -5.93 -15.34
CA ILE A 286 0.41 -4.87 -15.99
C ILE A 286 -0.33 -3.53 -15.94
N VAL A 287 -1.61 -3.50 -16.32
CA VAL A 287 -2.43 -2.28 -16.24
C VAL A 287 -2.57 -1.78 -14.79
N ALA A 288 -2.79 -2.70 -13.86
CA ALA A 288 -2.95 -2.38 -12.44
C ALA A 288 -1.67 -1.79 -11.82
N THR A 289 -0.51 -2.38 -12.12
CA THR A 289 0.79 -1.95 -11.60
C THR A 289 1.25 -0.63 -12.21
N ILE A 290 1.14 -0.46 -13.54
CA ILE A 290 1.46 0.81 -14.22
C ILE A 290 0.61 1.96 -13.66
N SER A 291 -0.72 1.78 -13.60
CA SER A 291 -1.61 2.83 -13.09
C SER A 291 -1.38 3.12 -11.60
N GLY A 292 -1.10 2.09 -10.79
CA GLY A 292 -0.84 2.23 -9.36
C GLY A 292 0.46 2.98 -9.06
N VAL A 293 1.56 2.63 -9.72
CA VAL A 293 2.88 3.25 -9.46
C VAL A 293 2.93 4.70 -9.92
N ILE A 294 2.33 5.04 -11.08
CA ILE A 294 2.25 6.42 -11.57
C ILE A 294 1.50 7.30 -10.56
N ALA A 295 0.36 6.82 -10.06
CA ALA A 295 -0.45 7.54 -9.08
C ALA A 295 0.27 7.69 -7.72
N SER A 296 0.98 6.65 -7.28
CA SER A 296 1.74 6.69 -6.02
C SER A 296 2.88 7.70 -6.07
N ILE A 297 3.73 7.64 -7.10
CA ILE A 297 4.89 8.57 -7.25
C ILE A 297 4.40 10.02 -7.27
N PHE A 298 3.29 10.28 -7.95
CA PHE A 298 2.65 11.60 -7.96
C PHE A 298 2.23 12.05 -6.55
N ALA A 299 1.57 11.16 -5.81
CA ALA A 299 1.09 11.46 -4.46
C ALA A 299 2.23 11.70 -3.46
N VAL A 300 3.27 10.85 -3.48
CA VAL A 300 4.42 10.94 -2.58
C VAL A 300 5.23 12.21 -2.85
N SER A 301 5.53 12.52 -4.12
CA SER A 301 6.28 13.72 -4.47
C SER A 301 5.59 15.01 -4.03
N ARG A 302 4.26 15.09 -4.12
CA ARG A 302 3.49 16.24 -3.61
C ARG A 302 3.50 16.32 -2.08
N MET A 303 3.26 15.20 -1.42
CA MET A 303 3.23 15.13 0.05
C MET A 303 4.57 15.57 0.65
N THR A 304 5.68 15.03 0.12
CA THR A 304 7.03 15.32 0.59
C THR A 304 7.49 16.74 0.23
N ALA A 305 7.05 17.29 -0.91
CA ALA A 305 7.27 18.70 -1.22
C ALA A 305 6.55 19.62 -0.22
N MET A 306 5.30 19.32 0.13
CA MET A 306 4.56 20.09 1.14
C MET A 306 5.21 19.99 2.51
N LEU A 307 5.70 18.81 2.92
CA LEU A 307 6.45 18.64 4.16
C LEU A 307 7.69 19.51 4.21
N THR A 308 8.43 19.55 3.10
CA THR A 308 9.62 20.37 2.97
C THR A 308 9.28 21.87 3.02
N GLU A 309 8.23 22.32 2.34
CA GLU A 309 7.74 23.72 2.41
C GLU A 309 7.28 24.12 3.82
N LYS A 310 6.95 23.15 4.67
CA LYS A 310 6.58 23.37 6.07
C LYS A 310 7.76 23.20 7.04
N GLU A 311 8.98 23.04 6.51
CA GLU A 311 10.23 22.85 7.26
C GLU A 311 10.16 21.67 8.21
N LEU A 312 9.40 20.63 7.84
CA LEU A 312 9.25 19.42 8.65
C LEU A 312 10.26 18.34 8.29
N ILE A 313 10.87 18.40 7.11
CA ILE A 313 11.89 17.45 6.66
C ILE A 313 13.02 18.21 5.94
N PRO A 314 14.26 17.72 5.99
CA PRO A 314 15.39 18.36 5.33
C PRO A 314 15.29 18.25 3.81
N HIS A 315 15.76 19.30 3.12
CA HIS A 315 15.88 19.31 1.68
C HIS A 315 17.16 20.00 1.23
N ARG A 316 17.79 19.44 0.20
CA ARG A 316 18.91 20.06 -0.51
C ARG A 316 18.59 20.05 -1.99
N HIS A 317 18.93 21.10 -2.72
CA HIS A 317 18.60 21.20 -4.15
C HIS A 317 19.56 20.39 -5.05
N PHE A 318 20.79 20.13 -4.60
CA PHE A 318 21.87 19.53 -5.40
C PHE A 318 22.05 20.15 -6.80
N GLY A 319 21.77 21.45 -6.95
CA GLY A 319 21.86 22.15 -8.24
C GLY A 319 20.78 21.77 -9.26
N MET A 320 19.76 20.98 -8.87
CA MET A 320 18.69 20.59 -9.79
C MET A 320 17.80 21.80 -10.15
N PRO A 321 17.47 21.99 -11.45
CA PRO A 321 16.55 23.02 -11.88
C PRO A 321 15.09 22.55 -11.78
N GLY A 322 14.21 23.47 -11.37
CA GLY A 322 12.77 23.27 -11.36
C GLY A 322 12.15 23.53 -9.99
N ARG A 323 10.92 23.01 -9.83
CA ARG A 323 10.15 23.17 -8.59
C ARG A 323 10.55 22.10 -7.57
N LEU A 324 10.36 22.40 -6.30
CA LEU A 324 10.61 21.48 -5.19
C LEU A 324 9.98 20.08 -5.37
N GLN A 325 8.73 20.01 -5.86
CA GLN A 325 8.06 18.75 -6.18
C GLN A 325 8.87 17.88 -7.16
N LYS A 326 9.54 18.48 -8.14
CA LYS A 326 10.38 17.74 -9.10
C LYS A 326 11.59 17.12 -8.40
N HIS A 327 12.19 17.80 -7.42
CA HIS A 327 13.29 17.24 -6.64
C HIS A 327 12.81 16.09 -5.78
N MET A 328 11.67 16.25 -5.11
CA MET A 328 11.11 15.20 -4.28
C MET A 328 10.69 13.98 -5.11
N LEU A 329 10.17 14.21 -6.32
CA LEU A 329 9.90 13.15 -7.28
C LEU A 329 11.18 12.38 -7.65
N VAL A 330 12.30 13.06 -7.89
CA VAL A 330 13.60 12.39 -8.11
C VAL A 330 14.00 11.55 -6.88
N TYR A 331 13.88 12.08 -5.66
CA TYR A 331 14.23 11.34 -4.44
C TYR A 331 13.36 10.10 -4.23
N THR A 332 12.05 10.24 -4.40
CA THR A 332 11.09 9.15 -4.39
C THR A 332 11.51 8.04 -5.34
N VAL A 333 11.77 8.38 -6.61
CA VAL A 333 12.11 7.38 -7.63
C VAL A 333 13.48 6.76 -7.40
N VAL A 334 14.51 7.51 -7.02
CA VAL A 334 15.84 6.96 -6.72
C VAL A 334 15.77 5.98 -5.55
N LEU A 335 15.01 6.31 -4.51
CA LEU A 335 14.83 5.44 -3.36
C LEU A 335 14.01 4.18 -3.75
N ALA A 336 12.94 4.33 -4.52
CA ALA A 336 12.17 3.20 -5.04
C ALA A 336 13.04 2.26 -5.91
N LEU A 337 13.86 2.82 -6.80
CA LEU A 337 14.81 2.09 -7.64
C LEU A 337 15.80 1.30 -6.79
N THR A 338 16.36 1.94 -5.75
CA THR A 338 17.31 1.30 -4.83
C THR A 338 16.67 0.10 -4.13
N LEU A 339 15.44 0.26 -3.62
CA LEU A 339 14.71 -0.83 -2.99
C LEU A 339 14.37 -1.95 -3.98
N THR A 340 13.91 -1.59 -5.18
CA THR A 340 13.62 -2.55 -6.26
C THR A 340 14.87 -3.33 -6.66
N ILE A 341 16.06 -2.74 -6.68
CA ILE A 341 17.29 -3.45 -7.05
C ILE A 341 17.76 -4.35 -5.91
N LEU A 342 17.80 -3.84 -4.67
CA LEU A 342 18.49 -4.50 -3.55
C LEU A 342 17.64 -5.53 -2.80
N PHE A 343 16.31 -5.41 -2.81
CA PHE A 343 15.42 -6.23 -2.00
C PHE A 343 14.44 -7.02 -2.86
N ASP A 344 14.10 -8.24 -2.44
CA ASP A 344 13.01 -9.03 -3.00
C ASP A 344 11.62 -8.53 -2.54
N LEU A 345 10.55 -9.05 -3.16
CA LEU A 345 9.17 -8.68 -2.83
C LEU A 345 8.82 -8.94 -1.37
N THR A 346 9.33 -10.02 -0.77
CA THR A 346 9.00 -10.41 0.61
C THR A 346 9.61 -9.42 1.60
N ARG A 347 10.88 -9.03 1.41
CA ARG A 347 11.56 -8.03 2.25
C ARG A 347 10.95 -6.65 2.07
N ILE A 348 10.64 -6.24 0.84
CA ILE A 348 9.97 -4.97 0.54
C ILE A 348 8.61 -4.92 1.25
N ALA A 349 7.77 -5.95 1.08
CA ALA A 349 6.47 -6.03 1.73
C ALA A 349 6.59 -5.98 3.27
N SER A 350 7.59 -6.68 3.82
CA SER A 350 7.80 -6.72 5.27
C SER A 350 8.18 -5.35 5.84
N LEU A 351 9.11 -4.62 5.20
CA LEU A 351 9.44 -3.24 5.58
C LEU A 351 8.21 -2.32 5.47
N GLY A 352 7.42 -2.50 4.41
CA GLY A 352 6.19 -1.75 4.17
C GLY A 352 5.18 -1.93 5.30
N ALA A 353 4.93 -3.18 5.71
CA ALA A 353 4.02 -3.54 6.79
C ALA A 353 4.48 -2.99 8.14
N ILE A 354 5.77 -3.15 8.48
CA ILE A 354 6.33 -2.66 9.75
C ILE A 354 6.17 -1.14 9.87
N PHE A 355 6.63 -0.38 8.88
CA PHE A 355 6.54 1.09 8.92
C PHE A 355 5.10 1.58 8.90
N TYR A 356 4.22 0.90 8.17
CA TYR A 356 2.82 1.26 8.14
C TYR A 356 2.16 1.06 9.50
N LEU A 357 2.27 -0.13 10.10
CA LEU A 357 1.63 -0.44 11.38
C LEU A 357 2.15 0.45 12.51
N ILE A 358 3.45 0.74 12.55
CA ILE A 358 4.02 1.67 13.55
C ILE A 358 3.46 3.08 13.39
N MET A 359 3.37 3.57 12.15
CA MET A 359 2.80 4.88 11.85
C MET A 359 1.30 4.93 12.21
N ASP A 360 0.56 3.85 11.91
CA ASP A 360 -0.87 3.74 12.18
C ASP A 360 -1.17 3.76 13.69
N ILE A 361 -0.43 2.95 14.46
CA ILE A 361 -0.44 2.97 15.94
C ILE A 361 -0.16 4.39 16.45
N GLY A 362 0.86 5.06 15.89
CA GLY A 362 1.24 6.42 16.26
C GLY A 362 0.11 7.43 16.02
N ILE A 363 -0.64 7.30 14.93
CA ILE A 363 -1.79 8.17 14.64
C ILE A 363 -2.96 7.87 15.56
N HIS A 364 -3.34 6.60 15.73
CA HIS A 364 -4.46 6.21 16.59
C HIS A 364 -4.23 6.65 18.04
N TYR A 365 -3.02 6.40 18.54
CA TYR A 365 -2.61 6.83 19.89
C TYR A 365 -2.64 8.34 20.04
N GLY A 366 -2.10 9.05 19.06
CA GLY A 366 -2.06 10.51 19.06
C GLY A 366 -3.45 11.12 19.02
N VAL A 367 -4.35 10.60 18.18
CA VAL A 367 -5.74 11.02 18.16
C VAL A 367 -6.43 10.71 19.49
N LEU A 368 -6.24 9.50 20.04
CA LEU A 368 -6.83 9.10 21.32
C LEU A 368 -6.45 10.06 22.45
N ARG A 369 -5.18 10.48 22.51
CA ARG A 369 -4.63 11.32 23.57
C ARG A 369 -4.91 12.81 23.36
N ASN A 370 -4.70 13.32 22.15
CA ASN A 370 -4.60 14.76 21.91
C ASN A 370 -5.82 15.34 21.18
N MET A 371 -6.52 14.55 20.37
CA MET A 371 -7.56 15.09 19.46
C MET A 371 -8.96 14.49 19.63
N ARG A 372 -9.10 13.42 20.43
CA ARG A 372 -10.34 12.64 20.56
C ARG A 372 -11.57 13.51 20.84
N LYS A 373 -11.44 14.46 21.77
CA LYS A 373 -12.54 15.37 22.16
C LYS A 373 -12.87 16.36 21.04
N GLU A 374 -11.85 16.92 20.38
CA GLU A 374 -11.99 17.93 19.31
C GLU A 374 -12.74 17.34 18.10
N ILE A 375 -12.35 16.13 17.66
CA ILE A 375 -12.96 15.48 16.47
C ILE A 375 -14.11 14.53 16.81
N LYS A 376 -14.51 14.47 18.09
CA LYS A 376 -15.57 13.58 18.62
C LYS A 376 -15.36 12.12 18.16
N ALA A 377 -14.15 11.60 18.35
CA ALA A 377 -13.81 10.21 18.07
C ALA A 377 -14.19 9.30 19.25
N ARG A 378 -14.65 8.09 18.94
CA ARG A 378 -15.00 7.08 19.95
C ARG A 378 -13.73 6.39 20.44
N ALA A 379 -13.46 6.48 21.75
CA ALA A 379 -12.26 5.90 22.37
C ALA A 379 -12.13 4.40 22.12
N LEU A 380 -13.25 3.65 22.22
CA LEU A 380 -13.25 2.20 22.03
C LEU A 380 -12.74 1.81 20.65
N VAL A 381 -13.17 2.48 19.59
CA VAL A 381 -12.73 2.17 18.21
C VAL A 381 -11.23 2.42 18.05
N LEU A 382 -10.72 3.51 18.61
CA LEU A 382 -9.28 3.84 18.58
C LEU A 382 -8.44 2.83 19.36
N ILE A 383 -8.89 2.45 20.56
CA ILE A 383 -8.20 1.46 21.41
C ILE A 383 -8.18 0.10 20.72
N THR A 384 -9.31 -0.31 20.12
CA THR A 384 -9.38 -1.56 19.36
C THR A 384 -8.42 -1.55 18.18
N ALA A 385 -8.35 -0.45 17.40
CA ALA A 385 -7.37 -0.32 16.31
C ALA A 385 -5.93 -0.49 16.80
N ILE A 386 -5.55 0.23 17.87
CA ILE A 386 -4.20 0.13 18.47
C ILE A 386 -3.89 -1.30 18.92
N ILE A 387 -4.81 -1.97 19.61
CA ILE A 387 -4.58 -3.33 20.09
C ILE A 387 -4.40 -4.29 18.91
N LEU A 388 -5.25 -4.20 17.89
CA LEU A 388 -5.15 -5.06 16.70
C LEU A 388 -3.81 -4.84 15.98
N ASP A 389 -3.42 -3.59 15.74
CA ASP A 389 -2.15 -3.28 15.07
C ASP A 389 -0.94 -3.74 15.89
N VAL A 390 -0.96 -3.56 17.22
CA VAL A 390 0.13 -3.99 18.11
C VAL A 390 0.27 -5.51 18.13
N VAL A 391 -0.85 -6.25 18.20
CA VAL A 391 -0.85 -7.72 18.18
C VAL A 391 -0.32 -8.24 16.85
N VAL A 392 -0.82 -7.70 15.74
CA VAL A 392 -0.39 -8.11 14.38
C VAL A 392 1.08 -7.75 14.14
N LEU A 393 1.50 -6.53 14.50
CA LEU A 393 2.90 -6.10 14.38
C LEU A 393 3.82 -6.96 15.25
N GLY A 394 3.43 -7.26 16.50
CA GLY A 394 4.21 -8.09 17.41
C GLY A 394 4.44 -9.50 16.85
N ALA A 395 3.38 -10.14 16.36
CA ALA A 395 3.48 -11.45 15.72
C ALA A 395 4.34 -11.40 14.43
N PHE A 396 4.16 -10.36 13.60
CA PHE A 396 4.93 -10.21 12.38
C PHE A 396 6.42 -9.98 12.63
N LEU A 397 6.77 -9.15 13.63
CA LEU A 397 8.15 -8.94 14.05
C LEU A 397 8.77 -10.21 14.63
N TRP A 398 8.01 -11.01 15.38
CA TRP A 398 8.48 -12.30 15.88
C TRP A 398 8.84 -13.27 14.74
N ILE A 399 7.97 -13.38 13.73
CA ILE A 399 8.23 -14.21 12.55
C ILE A 399 9.47 -13.71 11.82
N LYS A 400 9.58 -12.40 11.58
CA LYS A 400 10.72 -11.84 10.84
C LYS A 400 12.01 -11.91 11.63
N ALA A 401 11.98 -11.78 12.96
CA ALA A 401 13.16 -12.00 13.79
C ALA A 401 13.69 -13.45 13.69
N SER A 402 12.78 -14.41 13.50
CA SER A 402 13.12 -15.84 13.38
C SER A 402 13.52 -16.25 11.96
N SER A 403 12.92 -15.64 10.93
CA SER A 403 13.09 -16.05 9.52
C SER A 403 14.03 -15.15 8.71
N ASP A 404 14.06 -13.85 8.98
CA ASP A 404 14.85 -12.87 8.24
C ASP A 404 15.17 -11.64 9.12
N LEU A 405 16.09 -11.84 10.06
CA LEU A 405 16.47 -10.83 11.05
C LEU A 405 16.94 -9.51 10.42
N LEU A 406 17.48 -9.56 9.20
CA LEU A 406 17.93 -8.39 8.45
C LEU A 406 16.80 -7.38 8.28
N VAL A 407 15.57 -7.83 7.99
CA VAL A 407 14.41 -6.94 7.82
C VAL A 407 14.13 -6.16 9.11
N VAL A 408 14.17 -6.83 10.26
CA VAL A 408 13.90 -6.21 11.57
C VAL A 408 14.99 -5.20 11.91
N ILE A 409 16.27 -5.56 11.70
CA ILE A 409 17.41 -4.66 11.93
C ILE A 409 17.33 -3.44 11.02
N VAL A 410 17.09 -3.64 9.72
CA VAL A 410 17.00 -2.55 8.75
C VAL A 410 15.82 -1.63 9.05
N ALA A 411 14.65 -2.17 9.42
CA ALA A 411 13.51 -1.38 9.84
C ALA A 411 13.83 -0.54 11.10
N ALA A 412 14.41 -1.17 12.14
CA ALA A 412 14.78 -0.49 13.37
C ALA A 412 15.83 0.61 13.12
N ALA A 413 16.87 0.31 12.35
CA ALA A 413 17.92 1.25 12.00
C ALA A 413 17.36 2.46 11.23
N MET A 414 16.50 2.23 10.23
CA MET A 414 15.86 3.31 9.49
C MET A 414 14.97 4.18 10.40
N MET A 415 14.19 3.60 11.30
CA MET A 415 13.36 4.37 12.25
C MET A 415 14.20 5.23 13.18
N VAL A 416 15.29 4.67 13.72
CA VAL A 416 16.24 5.39 14.58
C VAL A 416 16.89 6.54 13.79
N LEU A 417 17.39 6.26 12.59
CA LEU A 417 18.02 7.27 11.73
C LEU A 417 17.05 8.39 11.37
N ILE A 418 15.81 8.07 11.01
CA ILE A 418 14.77 9.06 10.72
C ILE A 418 14.48 9.90 11.97
N PHE A 419 14.24 9.27 13.12
CA PHE A 419 13.88 10.01 14.34
C PHE A 419 14.99 10.95 14.81
N PHE A 420 16.23 10.46 14.89
CA PHE A 420 17.36 11.28 15.32
C PHE A 420 17.79 12.30 14.26
N GLY A 421 17.71 11.95 12.98
CA GLY A 421 17.97 12.86 11.86
C GLY A 421 16.99 14.05 11.86
N GLU A 422 15.69 13.78 11.96
CA GLU A 422 14.67 14.83 12.01
C GLU A 422 14.76 15.66 13.29
N LYS A 423 15.04 15.02 14.43
CA LYS A 423 15.25 15.74 15.69
C LYS A 423 16.45 16.69 15.62
N TRP A 424 17.53 16.26 14.98
CA TRP A 424 18.72 17.09 14.77
C TRP A 424 18.43 18.26 13.82
N PHE A 425 17.74 17.98 12.72
CA PHE A 425 17.34 19.00 11.74
C PHE A 425 16.45 20.09 12.37
N LEU A 426 15.38 19.70 13.08
CA LEU A 426 14.47 20.66 13.70
C LEU A 426 15.17 21.53 14.76
N ARG A 427 16.05 20.94 15.59
CA ARG A 427 16.83 21.69 16.58
C ARG A 427 17.76 22.71 15.95
N ARG A 428 18.28 22.44 14.76
CA ARG A 428 19.14 23.38 14.06
C ARG A 428 18.35 24.58 13.56
N ASN A 429 17.19 24.35 12.95
CA ASN A 429 16.34 25.43 12.47
C ASN A 429 15.77 26.29 13.61
N GLU A 430 15.44 25.69 14.76
CA GLU A 430 15.03 26.44 15.96
C GLU A 430 16.11 27.39 16.52
N ASN A 431 17.39 27.16 16.20
CA ASN A 431 18.49 28.03 16.61
C ASN A 431 18.90 29.07 15.55
N GLU A 432 18.33 28.98 14.34
CA GLU A 432 18.60 29.91 13.24
C GLU A 432 17.50 31.02 13.14
N ASP A 433 16.37 30.86 13.85
CA ASP A 433 15.31 31.86 14.11
C ASP A 433 15.52 32.57 15.46
#